data_AF-A0A2E0CF83-F1
#
_entry.id   AF-A0A2E0CF83-F1
#
_cell.length_a   1.000
_cell.length_b   1.000
_cell.length_c   1.000
_cell.angle_alpha   90.00
_cell.angle_beta   90.00
_cell.angle_gamma   90.00
#
_symmetry.space_group_name_H-M   'P 1'
#
loop_
_entity.id
_entity.type
_entity.pdbx_description
1 polymer ?
#
loop_
_entity_poly.entity_id
_entity_poly.type
_entity_poly.pdbx_seq_one_letter_code
_entity_poly.pdbx_strand_id
1 'polypeptide(L)'
;MSRKQKVSHNIWYSVFLALLGLFMLLDPINAGIKIGDIITFGCAICFAGHIIAQDEAVKKEINIFRFFLIQIGIVCVLSFLCSIIFEPTDLLNSMQVEFWSSTLVNALLINGILATTVAIMIMVWAQKIVTASQTAIFFSLEPLFAALFSWYLIGEKIGLYGMIGGTIIVVAIIISEN
;
A
#
# COMPACT_ATOMS: atom_id res chain seq x y z
N MET A 1 -24.83 1.86 8.56
CA MET A 1 -24.80 1.97 10.03
C MET A 1 -23.62 1.13 10.46
N SER A 2 -22.49 1.81 10.74
CA SER A 2 -21.17 1.21 10.98
C SER A 2 -21.27 0.10 12.03
N ARG A 3 -21.05 -1.14 11.58
CA ARG A 3 -21.02 -2.30 12.48
C ARG A 3 -19.66 -2.22 13.20
N LYS A 4 -19.64 -1.67 14.41
CA LYS A 4 -18.42 -1.62 15.25
C LYS A 4 -17.84 -3.04 15.35
N GLN A 5 -16.73 -3.31 14.67
CA GLN A 5 -16.02 -4.56 14.82
C GLN A 5 -15.36 -4.57 16.19
N LYS A 6 -15.64 -5.60 16.99
CA LYS A 6 -14.85 -5.87 18.20
C LYS A 6 -13.49 -6.35 17.76
N VAL A 7 -12.47 -5.52 17.99
CA VAL A 7 -11.08 -5.86 17.74
C VAL A 7 -10.61 -6.83 18.83
N SER A 8 -10.08 -7.99 18.43
CA SER A 8 -9.53 -8.96 19.38
C SER A 8 -8.21 -8.46 19.98
N HIS A 9 -7.82 -9.01 21.13
CA HIS A 9 -6.53 -8.68 21.74
C HIS A 9 -5.35 -9.11 20.83
N ASN A 10 -5.52 -10.20 20.08
CA ASN A 10 -4.51 -10.71 19.13
C ASN A 10 -4.19 -9.67 18.05
N ILE A 11 -5.19 -8.94 17.55
CA ILE A 11 -5.00 -7.86 16.57
C ILE A 11 -4.14 -6.73 17.17
N TRP A 12 -4.38 -6.33 18.42
CA TRP A 12 -3.56 -5.31 19.08
C TRP A 12 -2.10 -5.73 19.23
N TYR A 13 -1.85 -6.97 19.66
CA TYR A 13 -0.49 -7.52 19.72
C TYR A 13 0.18 -7.55 18.35
N SER A 14 -0.57 -7.96 17.32
CA SER A 14 -0.09 -8.03 15.94
C SER A 14 0.28 -6.65 15.40
N VAL A 15 -0.53 -5.62 15.66
CA VAL A 15 -0.22 -4.24 15.26
C VAL A 15 1.07 -3.76 15.91
N PHE A 16 1.25 -3.99 17.21
CA PHE A 16 2.48 -3.61 17.91
C PHE A 16 3.71 -4.32 17.32
N LEU A 17 3.62 -5.63 17.09
CA LEU A 17 4.71 -6.41 16.50
C LEU A 17 5.03 -5.94 15.06
N ALA A 18 4.02 -5.73 14.22
CA ALA A 18 4.20 -5.24 12.86
C ALA A 18 4.88 -3.86 12.84
N LEU A 19 4.51 -2.93 13.74
CA LEU A 19 5.17 -1.63 13.87
C LEU A 19 6.63 -1.77 14.31
N LEU A 20 6.91 -2.63 15.29
CA LEU A 20 8.28 -2.89 15.74
C LEU A 20 9.13 -3.49 14.62
N GLY A 21 8.59 -4.50 13.93
CA GLY A 21 9.26 -5.15 12.81
C GLY A 21 9.55 -4.18 11.67
N LEU A 22 8.59 -3.30 11.34
CA LEU A 22 8.76 -2.25 10.34
C LEU A 22 9.85 -1.25 10.75
N PHE A 23 9.85 -0.81 12.01
CA PHE A 23 10.87 0.11 12.52
C PHE A 23 12.28 -0.48 12.41
N MET A 24 12.46 -1.76 12.75
CA MET A 24 13.74 -2.46 12.62
C MET A 24 14.13 -2.69 11.17
N LEU A 25 13.15 -2.94 10.29
CA LEU A 25 13.38 -3.18 8.87
C LEU A 25 13.87 -1.91 8.15
N LEU A 26 13.30 -0.76 8.48
CA LEU A 26 13.60 0.52 7.83
C LEU A 26 14.79 1.26 8.45
N ASP A 27 15.17 0.94 9.68
CA ASP A 27 16.20 1.64 10.48
C ASP A 27 16.19 3.18 10.31
N PRO A 28 15.08 3.85 10.68
CA PRO A 28 14.90 5.27 10.38
C PRO A 28 15.72 6.21 11.27
N ILE A 29 16.49 5.69 12.24
CA ILE A 29 17.08 6.46 13.35
C ILE A 29 17.97 7.62 12.87
N ASN A 30 18.73 7.40 11.80
CA ASN A 30 19.67 8.39 11.29
C ASN A 30 19.08 9.31 10.20
N ALA A 31 17.84 9.07 9.76
CA ALA A 31 17.24 9.77 8.62
C ALA A 31 16.56 11.10 8.99
N GLY A 32 16.19 11.28 10.27
CA GLY A 32 15.39 12.43 10.74
C GLY A 32 13.96 12.42 10.18
N ILE A 33 13.10 13.30 10.72
CA ILE A 33 11.73 13.48 10.18
C ILE A 33 11.77 14.50 9.04
N LYS A 34 11.30 14.10 7.87
CA LYS A 34 11.16 14.94 6.67
C LYS A 34 9.70 15.26 6.43
N ILE A 35 9.44 16.31 5.63
CA ILE A 35 8.07 16.68 5.23
C ILE A 35 7.34 15.52 4.54
N GLY A 36 8.06 14.71 3.77
CA GLY A 36 7.53 13.51 3.12
C GLY A 36 6.99 12.47 4.11
N ASP A 37 7.56 12.36 5.31
CA ASP A 37 7.09 11.43 6.34
C ASP A 37 5.74 11.88 6.91
N ILE A 38 5.57 13.20 7.10
CA ILE A 38 4.32 13.79 7.58
C ILE A 38 3.20 13.59 6.55
N ILE A 39 3.51 13.82 5.27
CA ILE A 39 2.54 13.62 4.17
C ILE A 39 2.20 12.12 4.03
N THR A 40 3.19 11.23 4.13
CA THR A 40 2.97 9.78 4.10
C THR A 40 2.10 9.31 5.27
N PHE A 41 2.29 9.87 6.46
CA PHE A 41 1.44 9.57 7.61
C PHE A 41 -0.02 10.04 7.38
N GLY A 42 -0.21 11.23 6.81
CA GLY A 42 -1.53 11.70 6.38
C GLY A 42 -2.18 10.78 5.34
N CYS A 43 -1.40 10.31 4.36
CA CYS A 43 -1.83 9.33 3.37
C CYS A 43 -2.29 8.02 4.04
N ALA A 44 -1.52 7.52 5.02
CA ALA A 44 -1.87 6.31 5.76
C ALA A 44 -3.22 6.44 6.50
N ILE A 45 -3.53 7.59 7.08
CA ILE A 45 -4.84 7.85 7.72
C ILE A 45 -5.97 7.81 6.68
N CYS A 46 -5.80 8.51 5.55
CA CYS A 46 -6.79 8.51 4.46
C CYS A 46 -7.01 7.10 3.90
N PHE A 47 -5.92 6.34 3.71
CA PHE A 47 -5.98 4.98 3.20
C PHE A 47 -6.62 4.02 4.20
N ALA A 48 -6.36 4.16 5.51
CA ALA A 48 -7.07 3.41 6.54
C ALA A 48 -8.59 3.70 6.51
N GLY A 49 -8.98 4.97 6.34
CA GLY A 49 -10.37 5.36 6.14
C GLY A 49 -10.98 4.72 4.89
N HIS A 50 -10.24 4.69 3.78
CA HIS A 50 -10.63 4.01 2.54
C HIS A 50 -10.85 2.50 2.75
N ILE A 51 -9.91 1.80 3.41
CA ILE A 51 -10.02 0.37 3.73
C ILE A 51 -11.28 0.08 4.55
N ILE A 52 -11.57 0.91 5.56
CA ILE A 52 -12.75 0.75 6.44
C ILE A 52 -14.05 1.01 5.67
N ALA A 53 -14.09 2.08 4.87
CA ALA A 53 -15.26 2.41 4.07
C ALA A 53 -15.53 1.33 3.00
N GLN A 54 -14.48 0.80 2.38
CA GLN A 54 -14.55 -0.30 1.43
C GLN A 54 -15.07 -1.59 2.08
N ASP A 55 -14.55 -1.95 3.25
CA ASP A 55 -15.03 -3.10 4.02
C ASP A 55 -16.53 -2.98 4.35
N GLU A 56 -17.02 -1.80 4.77
CA GLU A 56 -18.46 -1.58 4.99
C GLU A 56 -19.26 -1.67 3.68
N ALA A 57 -18.74 -1.13 2.58
CA ALA A 57 -19.41 -1.14 1.28
C ALA A 57 -19.54 -2.56 0.72
N VAL A 58 -18.46 -3.35 0.76
CA VAL A 58 -18.42 -4.73 0.28
C VAL A 58 -19.36 -5.64 1.09
N LYS A 59 -19.47 -5.42 2.41
CA LYS A 59 -20.40 -6.16 3.30
C LYS A 59 -21.88 -5.85 3.07
N LYS A 60 -22.21 -4.80 2.32
CA LYS A 60 -23.58 -4.52 1.85
C LYS A 60 -23.93 -5.25 0.55
N GLU A 61 -23.12 -6.24 0.17
CA GLU A 61 -23.30 -7.07 -1.03
C GLU A 61 -23.41 -6.27 -2.34
N ILE A 62 -22.69 -5.15 -2.41
CA ILE A 62 -22.60 -4.37 -3.65
C ILE A 62 -21.91 -5.18 -4.76
N ASN A 63 -22.19 -4.81 -6.01
CA ASN A 63 -21.48 -5.36 -7.15
C ASN A 63 -20.01 -4.90 -7.13
N ILE A 64 -19.07 -5.82 -6.82
CA ILE A 64 -17.64 -5.52 -6.73
C ILE A 64 -17.14 -4.86 -8.02
N PHE A 65 -17.46 -5.42 -9.18
CA PHE A 65 -16.90 -4.97 -10.44
C PHE A 65 -17.26 -3.50 -10.72
N ARG A 66 -18.51 -3.12 -10.48
CA ARG A 66 -18.95 -1.71 -10.59
C ARG A 66 -18.24 -0.82 -9.58
N PHE A 67 -18.12 -1.26 -8.34
CA PHE A 67 -17.46 -0.49 -7.28
C PHE A 67 -15.98 -0.25 -7.59
N PHE A 68 -15.28 -1.30 -8.00
CA PHE A 68 -13.89 -1.27 -8.48
C PHE A 68 -13.69 -0.33 -9.68
N LEU A 69 -14.55 -0.41 -10.70
CA LEU A 69 -14.45 0.47 -11.87
C LEU A 69 -14.62 1.94 -11.49
N ILE A 70 -15.54 2.25 -10.57
CA ILE A 70 -15.72 3.61 -10.07
C ILE A 70 -14.47 4.09 -9.33
N GLN A 71 -13.86 3.25 -8.48
CA GLN A 71 -12.62 3.59 -7.78
C GLN A 71 -11.48 3.90 -8.75
N ILE A 72 -11.19 3.02 -9.70
CA ILE A 72 -10.14 3.25 -10.68
C ILE A 72 -10.43 4.47 -11.54
N GLY A 73 -11.69 4.65 -11.97
CA GLY A 73 -12.09 5.83 -12.74
C GLY A 73 -11.83 7.14 -12.00
N ILE A 74 -12.21 7.20 -10.71
CA ILE A 74 -11.95 8.37 -9.86
C ILE A 74 -10.45 8.60 -9.68
N VAL A 75 -9.69 7.55 -9.34
CA VAL A 75 -8.23 7.65 -9.17
C VAL A 75 -7.56 8.10 -10.46
N CYS A 76 -7.96 7.57 -11.61
CA CYS A 76 -7.43 7.95 -12.92
C CYS A 76 -7.66 9.44 -13.21
N VAL A 77 -8.90 9.92 -13.05
CA VAL A 77 -9.24 11.33 -13.32
C VAL A 77 -8.53 12.27 -12.35
N LEU A 78 -8.57 11.98 -11.04
CA LEU A 78 -7.93 12.83 -10.05
C LEU A 78 -6.41 12.83 -10.18
N SER A 79 -5.79 11.69 -10.44
CA SER A 79 -4.33 11.61 -10.64
C SER A 79 -3.90 12.36 -11.90
N PHE A 80 -4.69 12.29 -12.98
CA PHE A 80 -4.44 13.07 -14.19
C PHE A 80 -4.54 14.58 -13.93
N LEU A 81 -5.57 15.04 -13.20
CA LEU A 81 -5.69 16.45 -12.82
C LEU A 81 -4.55 16.91 -11.91
N CYS A 82 -4.17 16.09 -10.92
CA CYS A 82 -3.02 16.37 -10.06
C CYS A 82 -1.72 16.46 -10.86
N SER A 83 -1.52 15.59 -11.85
CA SER A 83 -0.35 15.65 -12.73
C SER A 83 -0.26 17.00 -13.44
N ILE A 84 -1.36 17.56 -13.94
CA ILE A 84 -1.36 18.88 -14.59
C ILE A 84 -1.01 20.02 -13.61
N ILE A 85 -1.43 19.90 -12.35
CA ILE A 85 -1.28 20.98 -11.35
C ILE A 85 0.10 20.96 -10.67
N PHE A 86 0.64 19.77 -10.39
CA PHE A 86 1.80 19.60 -9.52
C PHE A 86 3.09 19.21 -10.25
N GLU A 87 3.01 18.63 -11.46
CA GLU A 87 4.24 18.32 -12.21
C GLU A 87 4.91 19.61 -12.73
N PRO A 88 6.25 19.70 -12.68
CA PRO A 88 6.98 20.82 -13.26
C PRO A 88 6.62 21.02 -14.73
N THR A 89 6.45 22.28 -15.14
CA THR A 89 6.13 22.63 -16.53
C THR A 89 7.14 22.11 -17.54
N ASP A 90 8.40 21.93 -17.13
CA ASP A 90 9.46 21.38 -17.98
C ASP A 90 9.20 19.92 -18.35
N LEU A 91 8.62 19.13 -17.45
CA LEU A 91 8.19 17.75 -17.72
C LEU A 91 6.98 17.72 -18.67
N LEU A 92 6.02 18.62 -18.49
CA LEU A 92 4.87 18.78 -19.40
C LEU A 92 5.32 19.19 -20.82
N ASN A 93 6.30 20.08 -20.91
CA ASN A 93 6.89 20.53 -22.18
C ASN A 93 7.80 19.46 -22.81
N SER A 94 8.37 18.55 -22.00
CA SER A 94 9.18 17.41 -22.43
C SER A 94 8.36 16.19 -22.91
N MET A 95 7.04 16.31 -23.06
CA MET A 95 6.18 15.32 -23.76
C MET A 95 6.51 15.16 -25.26
N GLN A 96 7.73 15.51 -25.68
CA GLN A 96 8.30 15.15 -26.96
C GLN A 96 8.56 13.63 -27.00
N VAL A 97 8.43 13.07 -28.22
CA VAL A 97 8.43 11.63 -28.52
C VAL A 97 9.66 10.88 -27.99
N GLU A 98 10.78 11.56 -27.72
CA GLU A 98 12.01 10.97 -27.18
C GLU A 98 11.89 10.47 -25.73
N PHE A 99 10.87 10.87 -24.97
CA PHE A 99 10.68 10.43 -23.58
C PHE A 99 9.98 9.06 -23.46
N TRP A 100 9.28 8.60 -24.51
CA TRP A 100 8.55 7.33 -24.54
C TRP A 100 9.47 6.13 -24.79
N SER A 101 10.46 5.95 -23.91
CA SER A 101 11.32 4.77 -23.93
C SER A 101 10.50 3.50 -23.66
N SER A 102 10.94 2.37 -24.21
CA SER A 102 10.33 1.06 -23.91
C SER A 102 10.34 0.75 -22.42
N THR A 103 11.34 1.24 -21.67
CA THR A 103 11.41 1.12 -20.21
C THR A 103 10.28 1.86 -19.52
N LEU A 104 9.99 3.10 -19.93
CA LEU A 104 8.90 3.89 -19.37
C LEU A 104 7.55 3.22 -19.66
N VAL A 105 7.31 2.80 -20.90
CA VAL A 105 6.07 2.11 -21.28
C VAL A 105 5.88 0.83 -20.45
N ASN A 106 6.94 0.03 -20.29
CA ASN A 106 6.89 -1.18 -19.46
C ASN A 106 6.60 -0.85 -17.99
N ALA A 107 7.24 0.19 -17.43
CA ALA A 107 6.98 0.63 -16.07
C ALA A 107 5.53 1.09 -15.88
N LEU A 108 4.97 1.84 -16.83
CA LEU A 108 3.57 2.28 -16.80
C LEU A 108 2.59 1.10 -16.89
N LEU A 109 2.84 0.13 -17.78
CA LEU A 109 1.99 -1.04 -17.91
C LEU A 109 2.02 -1.91 -16.64
N ILE A 110 3.20 -2.16 -16.09
CA ILE A 110 3.34 -2.93 -14.85
C ILE A 110 2.65 -2.22 -13.68
N ASN A 111 2.88 -0.91 -13.51
CA ASN A 111 2.28 -0.17 -12.39
C ASN A 111 0.77 0.03 -12.55
N GLY A 112 0.30 0.40 -13.74
CA GLY A 112 -1.11 0.65 -14.00
C GLY A 112 -1.96 -0.63 -13.99
N ILE A 113 -1.47 -1.69 -14.64
CA ILE A 113 -2.22 -2.95 -14.75
C ILE A 113 -2.00 -3.80 -13.50
N LEU A 114 -0.76 -4.15 -13.16
CA LEU A 114 -0.50 -5.10 -12.06
C LEU A 114 -0.60 -4.42 -10.70
N ALA A 115 0.20 -3.37 -10.47
CA ALA A 115 0.30 -2.77 -9.14
C ALA A 115 -0.95 -1.99 -8.73
N THR A 116 -1.72 -1.47 -9.69
CA THR A 116 -2.95 -0.70 -9.41
C THR A 116 -4.20 -1.53 -9.68
N THR A 117 -4.43 -1.89 -10.94
CA THR A 117 -5.72 -2.50 -11.35
C THR A 117 -5.94 -3.87 -10.72
N VAL A 118 -4.97 -4.77 -10.86
CA VAL A 118 -5.05 -6.13 -10.30
C VAL A 118 -5.00 -6.10 -8.79
N ALA A 119 -4.08 -5.34 -8.18
CA ALA A 119 -3.95 -5.26 -6.73
C ALA A 119 -5.23 -4.74 -6.05
N ILE A 120 -5.82 -3.64 -6.55
CA ILE A 120 -7.07 -3.10 -5.99
C ILE A 120 -8.22 -4.09 -6.20
N MET A 121 -8.30 -4.78 -7.35
CA MET A 121 -9.33 -5.80 -7.57
C MET A 121 -9.24 -6.94 -6.54
N ILE A 122 -8.03 -7.45 -6.31
CA ILE A 122 -7.76 -8.49 -5.31
C ILE A 122 -8.12 -7.98 -3.92
N MET A 123 -7.75 -6.74 -3.58
CA MET A 123 -8.06 -6.13 -2.29
C MET A 123 -9.58 -6.03 -2.05
N VAL A 124 -10.34 -5.49 -3.01
CA VAL A 124 -11.80 -5.37 -2.91
C VAL A 124 -12.45 -6.75 -2.77
N TRP A 125 -11.95 -7.74 -3.52
CA TRP A 125 -12.43 -9.11 -3.43
C TRP A 125 -12.09 -9.76 -2.08
N ALA A 126 -10.86 -9.62 -1.60
CA ALA A 126 -10.38 -10.21 -0.35
C ALA A 126 -11.16 -9.67 0.86
N GLN A 127 -11.55 -8.39 0.85
CA GLN A 127 -12.36 -7.78 1.90
C GLN A 127 -13.81 -8.31 1.99
N LYS A 128 -14.23 -9.22 1.09
CA LYS A 128 -15.45 -10.02 1.31
C LYS A 128 -15.30 -11.01 2.46
N ILE A 129 -14.10 -11.52 2.65
CA ILE A 129 -13.81 -12.62 3.58
C ILE A 129 -12.81 -12.23 4.68
N VAL A 130 -12.07 -11.14 4.49
CA VAL A 130 -11.10 -10.59 5.44
C VAL A 130 -11.60 -9.24 5.97
N THR A 131 -11.37 -8.95 7.25
CA THR A 131 -11.76 -7.68 7.87
C THR A 131 -10.81 -6.53 7.55
N ALA A 132 -11.26 -5.28 7.65
CA ALA A 132 -10.41 -4.09 7.49
C ALA A 132 -9.11 -4.13 8.33
N SER A 133 -9.19 -4.54 9.60
CA SER A 133 -8.00 -4.66 10.46
C SER A 133 -7.03 -5.74 9.99
N GLN A 134 -7.52 -6.88 9.53
CA GLN A 134 -6.68 -7.93 8.95
C GLN A 134 -6.05 -7.48 7.64
N THR A 135 -6.80 -6.80 6.75
CA THR A 135 -6.27 -6.22 5.51
C THR A 135 -5.11 -5.26 5.79
N ALA A 136 -5.25 -4.39 6.79
CA ALA A 136 -4.17 -3.47 7.18
C ALA A 136 -2.91 -4.21 7.68
N ILE A 137 -3.09 -5.31 8.42
CA ILE A 137 -1.97 -6.15 8.86
C ILE A 137 -1.31 -6.84 7.65
N PHE A 138 -2.07 -7.34 6.68
CA PHE A 138 -1.50 -7.90 5.44
C PHE A 138 -0.68 -6.87 4.65
N PHE A 139 -1.09 -5.60 4.59
CA PHE A 139 -0.30 -4.56 3.92
C PHE A 139 1.06 -4.28 4.60
N SER A 140 1.26 -4.68 5.86
CA SER A 140 2.60 -4.62 6.46
C SER A 140 3.61 -5.56 5.79
N LEU A 141 3.18 -6.49 4.92
CA LEU A 141 4.07 -7.29 4.06
C LEU A 141 4.71 -6.50 2.92
N GLU A 142 4.13 -5.39 2.49
CA GLU A 142 4.68 -4.58 1.39
C GLU A 142 6.15 -4.21 1.61
N PRO A 143 6.56 -3.62 2.75
CA PRO A 143 7.96 -3.29 3.01
C PRO A 143 8.86 -4.53 3.10
N LEU A 144 8.34 -5.68 3.55
CA LEU A 144 9.07 -6.95 3.54
C LEU A 144 9.37 -7.39 2.11
N PHE A 145 8.36 -7.42 1.24
CA PHE A 145 8.55 -7.78 -0.16
C PHE A 145 9.42 -6.76 -0.90
N ALA A 146 9.27 -5.47 -0.60
CA ALA A 146 10.13 -4.43 -1.15
C ALA A 146 11.61 -4.67 -0.82
N ALA A 147 11.92 -4.99 0.45
CA ALA A 147 13.27 -5.32 0.88
C ALA A 147 13.79 -6.61 0.20
N LEU A 148 12.95 -7.64 0.10
CA LEU A 148 13.30 -8.90 -0.58
C LEU A 148 13.59 -8.68 -2.07
N PHE A 149 12.76 -7.91 -2.77
CA PHE A 149 12.97 -7.59 -4.18
C PHE A 149 14.19 -6.69 -4.38
N SER A 150 14.46 -5.74 -3.50
CA SER A 150 15.67 -4.91 -3.59
C SER A 150 16.94 -5.76 -3.45
N TRP A 151 16.97 -6.66 -2.47
CA TRP A 151 18.06 -7.63 -2.32
C TRP A 151 18.22 -8.53 -3.54
N TYR A 152 17.12 -9.08 -4.06
CA TYR A 152 17.16 -10.04 -5.17
C TYR A 152 17.49 -9.39 -6.52
N LEU A 153 16.90 -8.23 -6.83
CA LEU A 153 17.01 -7.59 -8.15
C LEU A 153 18.20 -6.64 -8.27
N ILE A 154 18.51 -5.90 -7.21
CA ILE A 154 19.52 -4.82 -7.23
C ILE A 154 20.73 -5.19 -6.35
N GLY A 155 20.64 -6.27 -5.56
CA GLY A 155 21.74 -6.74 -4.73
C GLY A 155 21.93 -5.95 -3.43
N GLU A 156 20.90 -5.24 -2.97
CA GLU A 156 20.97 -4.47 -1.73
C GLU A 156 21.15 -5.40 -0.52
N LYS A 157 22.09 -5.08 0.36
CA LYS A 157 22.35 -5.92 1.54
C LYS A 157 21.30 -5.66 2.63
N ILE A 158 20.54 -6.70 2.97
CA ILE A 158 19.67 -6.68 4.15
C ILE A 158 20.52 -6.95 5.38
N GLY A 159 20.64 -5.94 6.26
CA GLY A 159 21.35 -6.08 7.53
C GLY A 159 20.61 -7.00 8.52
N LEU A 160 21.28 -7.35 9.62
CA LEU A 160 20.70 -8.23 10.66
C LEU A 160 19.38 -7.68 11.22
N TYR A 161 19.30 -6.38 11.48
CA TYR A 161 18.07 -5.71 11.92
C TYR A 161 16.95 -5.82 10.88
N GLY A 162 17.29 -5.72 9.59
CA GLY A 162 16.36 -5.94 8.49
C GLY A 162 15.76 -7.35 8.50
N MET A 163 16.60 -8.38 8.66
CA MET A 163 16.14 -9.77 8.72
C MET A 163 15.25 -10.03 9.95
N ILE A 164 15.62 -9.51 11.11
CA ILE A 164 14.84 -9.65 12.34
C ILE A 164 13.50 -8.92 12.19
N GLY A 165 13.52 -7.67 11.71
CA GLY A 165 12.32 -6.88 11.49
C GLY A 165 11.34 -7.55 10.53
N GLY A 166 11.85 -8.07 9.42
CA GLY A 166 11.04 -8.84 8.46
C GLY A 166 10.43 -10.11 9.06
N THR A 167 11.18 -10.84 9.89
CA THR A 167 10.67 -12.03 10.60
C THR A 167 9.55 -11.67 11.57
N ILE A 168 9.70 -10.57 12.31
CA ILE A 168 8.67 -10.08 13.25
C ILE A 168 7.37 -9.73 12.52
N ILE A 169 7.44 -9.10 11.34
CA ILE A 169 6.26 -8.79 10.51
C ILE A 169 5.51 -10.08 10.15
N VAL A 170 6.21 -11.12 9.70
CA VAL A 170 5.60 -12.43 9.37
C VAL A 170 4.90 -13.04 10.59
N VAL A 171 5.55 -13.02 11.75
CA VAL A 171 4.96 -13.52 13.00
C VAL A 171 3.71 -12.74 13.40
N ALA A 172 3.72 -11.41 13.24
CA ALA A 172 2.57 -10.56 13.53
C ALA A 172 1.33 -10.96 12.71
N ILE A 173 1.51 -11.28 11.43
CA ILE A 173 0.41 -11.69 10.55
C ILE A 173 -0.17 -13.03 10.99
N ILE A 174 0.68 -14.01 11.31
CA ILE A 174 0.26 -15.33 11.79
C ILE A 174 -0.55 -15.21 13.10
N ILE A 175 -0.16 -14.31 14.00
CA ILE A 175 -0.90 -14.06 15.25
C ILE A 175 -2.25 -13.40 14.97
N SER A 176 -2.35 -12.55 13.94
CA SER A 176 -3.58 -11.84 13.60
C SER A 176 -4.70 -12.72 13.04
N GLU A 177 -4.33 -13.90 12.51
CA GLU A 177 -5.24 -14.87 11.91
C GLU A 177 -5.84 -15.84 12.94
N ASN A 178 -5.17 -16.03 14.08
CA ASN A 178 -5.61 -16.86 15.20
C ASN A 178 -6.46 -16.09 16.22
#